data_AF-A0A2E7V1R3-F1
#
_entry.id   AF-A0A2E7V1R3-F1
#
_cell.length_a   1.000
_cell.length_b   1.000
_cell.length_c   1.000
_cell.angle_alpha   90.00
_cell.angle_beta   90.00
_cell.angle_gamma   90.00
#
_symmetry.space_group_name_H-M   'P 1'
#
loop_
_entity.id
_entity.type
_entity.pdbx_description
1 polymer ?
#
loop_
_entity_poly.entity_id
_entity_poly.type
_entity_poly.pdbx_seq_one_letter_code
_entity_poly.pdbx_strand_id
1 'polypeptide(L)' 'MIEHDLKRALSRVTILAEGADSTDQESMFDSLAEIALTTQNALADHAVRALLQSNEPRV' A
#
# COMPACT_ATOMS: atom_id res chain seq x y z
N MET A 1 -2.50 13.75 8.31
CA MET A 1 -1.50 12.66 8.44
C MET A 1 -1.92 11.36 7.73
N ILE A 2 -3.19 10.90 7.80
CA ILE A 2 -3.67 9.67 7.14
C ILE A 2 -3.54 9.72 5.60
N GLU A 3 -3.82 10.87 5.00
CA GLU A 3 -3.68 11.10 3.56
C GLU A 3 -2.22 10.96 3.09
N HIS A 4 -1.27 11.18 3.99
CA HIS A 4 0.16 11.19 3.69
C HIS A 4 0.73 9.76 3.59
N ASP A 5 0.25 8.84 4.43
CA ASP A 5 0.68 7.43 4.41
C ASP A 5 0.11 6.71 3.18
N LEU A 6 -1.16 6.97 2.84
CA LEU A 6 -1.79 6.41 1.64
C LEU A 6 -1.16 6.97 0.35
N LYS A 7 -0.91 8.29 0.28
CA LYS A 7 -0.17 8.89 -0.85
C LYS A 7 1.24 8.32 -1.00
N ARG A 8 1.92 8.04 0.11
CA ARG A 8 3.26 7.42 0.10
C ARG A 8 3.22 5.98 -0.41
N ALA A 9 2.23 5.18 0.02
CA ALA A 9 2.03 3.83 -0.49
C ALA A 9 1.71 3.84 -1.99
N LEU A 10 0.81 4.74 -2.41
CA LEU A 10 0.44 4.90 -3.82
C LEU A 10 1.67 5.28 -4.68
N SER A 11 2.48 6.23 -4.21
CA SER A 11 3.70 6.63 -4.90
C SER A 11 4.71 5.49 -5.03
N ARG A 12 4.83 4.61 -4.03
CA ARG A 12 5.69 3.41 -4.12
C ARG A 12 5.15 2.41 -5.14
N VAL A 13 3.84 2.20 -5.18
CA VAL A 13 3.19 1.33 -6.17
C VAL A 13 3.41 1.86 -7.59
N THR A 14 3.28 3.17 -7.81
CA THR A 14 3.53 3.79 -9.11
C THR A 14 4.98 3.59 -9.57
N ILE A 15 5.96 3.82 -8.69
CA ILE A 15 7.38 3.61 -9.01
C ILE A 15 7.67 2.14 -9.34
N LEU A 16 7.10 1.20 -8.57
CA LEU A 16 7.25 -0.23 -8.83
C LEU A 16 6.60 -0.63 -10.16
N ALA A 17 5.43 -0.08 -10.49
CA ALA A 17 4.74 -0.36 -11.74
C ALA A 17 5.47 0.23 -12.96
N GLU A 18 6.06 1.42 -12.83
CA GLU A 18 6.85 2.07 -13.88
C GLU A 18 8.21 1.39 -14.10
N GLY A 19 8.79 0.82 -13.04
CA GLY A 19 10.06 0.08 -13.09
C GLY A 19 9.93 -1.42 -13.30
N ALA A 20 8.70 -1.95 -13.33
CA ALA A 20 8.46 -3.38 -13.51
C ALA A 20 8.95 -3.80 -14.91
N ASP A 21 9.99 -4.63 -14.92
CA ASP A 21 10.52 -5.16 -16.17
C ASP A 21 9.55 -6.19 -16.75
N SER A 22 8.83 -5.79 -17.79
CA SER A 22 7.87 -6.66 -18.49
C SER A 22 8.54 -7.60 -19.49
N THR A 23 9.87 -7.59 -19.60
CA THR A 23 10.61 -8.45 -20.53
C THR A 23 10.87 -9.85 -19.96
N ASP A 24 10.74 -10.04 -18.65
CA ASP A 24 10.85 -11.32 -17.97
C ASP A 24 9.60 -11.60 -17.09
N GLN A 25 9.01 -12.78 -17.27
CA GLN A 25 7.74 -13.13 -16.64
C GLN A 25 7.89 -13.32 -15.11
N GLU A 26 9.03 -13.82 -14.66
CA GLU A 26 9.31 -14.03 -13.24
C GLU A 26 9.49 -12.69 -12.53
N SER A 27 10.26 -11.77 -13.13
CA SER A 27 10.42 -10.39 -12.67
C SER A 27 9.09 -9.60 -12.63
N MET A 28 8.19 -9.84 -13.58
CA MET A 28 6.86 -9.23 -13.59
C MET A 28 5.99 -9.75 -12.43
N PHE A 29 6.04 -11.06 -12.13
CA PHE A 29 5.31 -11.63 -10.99
C PHE A 29 5.85 -11.15 -9.64
N ASP A 30 7.16 -11.01 -9.49
CA ASP A 30 7.77 -10.45 -8.29
C ASP A 30 7.35 -9.00 -8.07
N SER A 31 7.36 -8.19 -9.13
CA SER A 31 6.91 -6.79 -9.08
C SER A 31 5.43 -6.68 -8.69
N LEU A 32 4.57 -7.56 -9.24
CA LEU A 32 3.15 -7.63 -8.89
C LEU A 32 2.93 -8.09 -7.43
N ALA A 33 3.73 -9.04 -6.95
CA ALA A 33 3.68 -9.49 -5.56
C ALA A 33 4.07 -8.37 -4.59
N GLU A 34 5.11 -7.59 -4.91
CA GLU A 34 5.55 -6.46 -4.09
C GLU A 34 4.49 -5.34 -4.04
N ILE A 35 3.86 -5.04 -5.18
CA ILE A 35 2.74 -4.09 -5.27
C ILE A 35 1.55 -4.57 -4.42
N ALA A 36 1.18 -5.85 -4.52
CA ALA A 36 0.08 -6.43 -3.78
C ALA A 36 0.34 -6.38 -2.26
N LEU A 37 1.53 -6.79 -1.81
CA LEU A 37 1.93 -6.76 -0.40
C LEU A 37 1.95 -5.33 0.15
N THR A 38 2.51 -4.38 -0.59
CA THR A 38 2.54 -2.96 -0.20
C THR A 38 1.13 -2.41 -0.04
N THR A 39 0.23 -2.73 -0.98
CA THR A 39 -1.16 -2.27 -0.95
C THR A 39 -1.93 -2.87 0.21
N GLN A 40 -1.82 -4.18 0.43
CA GLN A 40 -2.49 -4.88 1.53
C GLN A 40 -2.05 -4.36 2.89
N ASN A 41 -0.74 -4.13 3.08
CA ASN A 41 -0.21 -3.58 4.33
C ASN A 41 -0.73 -2.16 4.59
N ALA A 42 -0.74 -1.30 3.57
CA ALA A 42 -1.28 0.05 3.70
C ALA A 42 -2.78 0.07 4.04
N LEU A 43 -3.56 -0.84 3.46
CA LEU A 43 -4.99 -1.00 3.74
C LEU A 43 -5.26 -1.53 5.15
N ALA A 44 -4.49 -2.53 5.59
CA ALA A 44 -4.59 -3.10 6.92
C ALA A 44 -4.27 -2.04 7.99
N ASP A 45 -3.18 -1.30 7.83
CA ASP A 45 -2.81 -0.19 8.72
C ASP A 45 -3.90 0.88 8.77
N HIS A 46 -4.49 1.21 7.61
CA HIS A 46 -5.61 2.14 7.55
C HIS A 46 -6.83 1.65 8.33
N ALA A 47 -7.24 0.39 8.11
CA ALA A 47 -8.40 -0.20 8.77
C ALA A 47 -8.21 -0.27 10.29
N VAL A 48 -7.01 -0.67 10.76
CA VAL A 48 -6.68 -0.69 12.19
C VAL A 48 -6.76 0.70 12.80
N ARG A 49 -6.18 1.72 12.15
CA ARG A 49 -6.24 3.11 12.63
C ARG A 49 -7.68 3.64 12.66
N ALA A 50 -8.49 3.35 11.64
CA ALA A 50 -9.88 3.76 11.59
C ALA A 50 -10.70 3.13 12.73
N LEU A 51 -10.46 1.85 13.04
CA LEU A 51 -11.09 1.16 14.16
C LEU A 51 -10.70 1.79 15.51
N LEU A 52 -9.41 2.08 15.71
CA LEU A 52 -8.93 2.73 16.94
C LEU A 52 -9.55 4.11 17.14
N GLN A 53 -9.67 4.91 16.08
CA GLN A 53 -10.33 6.22 16.13
C GLN A 53 -11.83 6.13 16.35
N SER A 54 -12.49 5.08 15.84
CA SER A 54 -13.92 4.85 16.07
C SER A 54 -14.26 4.41 17.50
N ASN A 55 -13.28 3.86 18.22
CA ASN A 55 -13.40 3.41 19.61
C ASN A 55 -12.88 4.43 20.64
N GLU A 56 -12.41 5.60 20.21
CA GLU A 56 -12.13 6.70 21.14
C GLU A 56 -13.45 7.24 21.69
N PRO A 57 -13.66 7.23 23.03
CA PRO A 57 -14.84 7.84 23.61
C PRO A 57 -14.80 9.33 23.31
N ARG A 58 -15.81 9.82 22.58
CA ARG A 58 -16.05 11.26 22.40
C ARG A 58 -16.33 11.85 23.79
N VAL A 59 -15.29 12.44 24.39
CA VAL A 59 -15.40 13.28 25.59
C VAL A 59 -16.04 14.61 25.22
#